data_AF-A0ABD0QYL6-F1
#
_entry.id   AF-A0ABD0QYL6-F1
#
_cell.length_a   1.000
_cell.length_b   1.000
_cell.length_c   1.000
_cell.angle_alpha   90.00
_cell.angle_beta   90.00
_cell.angle_gamma   90.00
#
_symmetry.space_group_name_H-M   'P 1'
#
loop_
_entity.id
_entity.type
_entity.pdbx_description
1 polymer ?
#
loop_
_entity_poly.entity_id
_entity_poly.type
_entity_poly.pdbx_seq_one_letter_code
_entity_poly.pdbx_strand_id
1 'polypeptide(L)'
;SSSVHEYTIHFCTLTVASGWNTVVLLSTYCQGLNLEIRTAMVLYDDTIGLESFLQRTTRVSQCLAACQTLVTAPQSRENHWGVG
;
A
#
# COMPACT_ATOMS: atom_id res chain seq x y z
N SER A 1 10.28 -4.35 -10.27
CA SER A 1 9.52 -3.76 -9.15
C SER A 1 8.39 -4.71 -8.80
N SER A 2 8.49 -5.45 -7.69
CA SER A 2 7.37 -6.27 -7.23
C SER A 2 6.31 -5.32 -6.67
N SER A 3 5.06 -5.45 -7.11
CA SER A 3 3.97 -4.68 -6.52
C SER A 3 3.78 -5.11 -5.05
N VAL A 4 3.22 -4.24 -4.23
CA VAL A 4 2.91 -4.55 -2.82
C VAL A 4 2.00 -5.77 -2.71
N HIS A 5 1.15 -6.00 -3.71
CA HIS A 5 0.31 -7.18 -3.81
C HIS A 5 1.14 -8.47 -3.96
N GLU A 6 2.09 -8.51 -4.90
CA GLU A 6 2.98 -9.66 -5.10
C GLU A 6 3.83 -9.93 -3.84
N TYR A 7 4.33 -8.87 -3.21
CA TYR A 7 5.05 -8.97 -1.94
C TYR A 7 4.19 -9.59 -0.83
N THR A 8 2.92 -9.18 -0.75
CA THR A 8 1.95 -9.71 0.23
C THR A 8 1.70 -11.20 0.03
N ILE A 9 1.52 -11.64 -1.21
CA ILE A 9 1.31 -13.06 -1.54
C ILE A 9 2.53 -13.89 -1.12
N HIS A 10 3.75 -13.45 -1.47
CA HIS A 10 4.97 -14.14 -1.09
C HIS A 10 5.15 -14.20 0.44
N PHE A 11 4.84 -13.11 1.13
CA PHE A 11 4.92 -13.06 2.58
C PHE A 11 3.97 -14.05 3.23
N CYS A 12 2.70 -14.12 2.79
CA CYS A 12 1.73 -15.10 3.29
C CYS A 12 2.25 -16.54 3.20
N THR A 13 2.83 -16.93 2.08
CA THR A 13 3.41 -18.28 1.90
C THR A 13 4.49 -18.58 2.94
N LEU A 14 5.34 -17.59 3.27
CA LEU A 14 6.38 -17.73 4.29
C LEU A 14 5.80 -17.78 5.72
N THR A 15 4.74 -17.00 5.99
CA THR A 15 4.12 -16.96 7.32
C THR A 15 3.58 -18.31 7.75
N VAL A 16 2.96 -19.05 6.82
CA VAL A 16 2.38 -20.38 7.05
C VAL A 16 3.44 -21.38 7.53
N ALA A 17 4.68 -21.26 7.07
CA ALA A 17 5.78 -22.15 7.44
C ALA A 17 6.57 -21.66 8.69
N SER A 18 6.45 -20.38 9.05
CA SER A 18 7.35 -19.74 10.03
C SER A 18 7.03 -20.04 11.50
N GLY A 19 5.76 -20.32 11.83
CA GLY A 19 5.31 -20.43 13.22
C GLY A 19 5.43 -19.12 14.03
N TRP A 20 5.68 -17.99 13.39
CA TRP A 20 5.83 -16.70 14.07
C TRP A 20 4.49 -16.18 14.57
N ASN A 21 4.52 -15.47 15.70
CA ASN A 21 3.33 -14.79 16.20
C ASN A 21 3.00 -13.55 15.35
N THR A 22 1.76 -13.08 15.47
CA THR A 22 1.22 -11.96 14.68
C THR A 22 2.04 -10.68 14.81
N VAL A 23 2.58 -10.36 16.00
CA VAL A 23 3.35 -9.12 16.24
C VAL A 23 4.66 -9.14 15.45
N VAL A 24 5.37 -10.28 15.46
CA VAL A 24 6.60 -10.44 14.69
C VAL A 24 6.31 -10.38 13.20
N LEU A 25 5.25 -11.06 12.75
CA LEU A 25 4.83 -11.04 11.34
C LEU A 25 4.50 -9.63 10.85
N LEU A 26 3.74 -8.86 11.61
CA LEU A 26 3.40 -7.48 11.27
C LEU A 26 4.65 -6.60 11.20
N SER A 27 5.55 -6.71 12.18
CA SER A 27 6.80 -5.94 12.20
C SER A 27 7.70 -6.28 11.00
N THR A 28 7.91 -7.55 10.71
CA THR A 28 8.73 -7.99 9.56
C THR A 28 8.09 -7.58 8.23
N TYR A 29 6.77 -7.72 8.10
CA TYR A 29 6.07 -7.30 6.89
C TYR A 29 6.22 -5.79 6.65
N CYS A 30 6.01 -4.98 7.69
CA CYS A 30 6.22 -3.53 7.62
C CYS A 30 7.64 -3.16 7.19
N GLN A 31 8.65 -3.90 7.66
CA GLN A 31 10.05 -3.66 7.29
C GLN A 31 10.35 -3.84 5.79
N GLY A 32 9.58 -4.66 5.08
CA GLY A 32 9.71 -4.82 3.62
C GLY A 32 8.95 -3.80 2.78
N LEU A 33 8.10 -2.96 3.40
CA LEU A 33 7.31 -1.96 2.68
C LEU A 33 8.09 -0.66 2.45
N ASN A 34 7.75 0.03 1.35
CA ASN A 34 8.21 1.38 1.06
C ASN A 34 7.78 2.39 2.14
N LEU A 35 8.57 3.46 2.31
CA LEU A 35 8.38 4.43 3.37
C LEU A 35 7.01 5.13 3.33
N GLU A 36 6.51 5.49 2.14
CA GLU A 36 5.18 6.11 1.99
C GLU A 36 4.07 5.22 2.52
N ILE A 37 4.11 3.93 2.17
CA ILE A 37 3.10 2.96 2.61
C ILE A 37 3.24 2.74 4.10
N ARG A 38 4.46 2.60 4.62
CA ARG A 38 4.71 2.40 6.05
C ARG A 38 4.20 3.59 6.87
N THR A 39 4.39 4.81 6.37
CA THR A 39 3.90 6.04 7.00
C THR A 39 2.37 6.08 7.01
N ALA A 40 1.74 5.76 5.88
CA ALA A 40 0.28 5.67 5.79
C ALA A 40 -0.29 4.55 6.69
N MET A 41 0.52 3.52 6.98
CA MET A 41 0.12 2.41 7.83
C MET A 41 0.31 2.66 9.33
N VAL A 42 1.06 3.68 9.76
CA VAL A 42 1.42 3.91 11.17
C VAL A 42 0.21 4.19 12.08
N LEU A 43 -0.90 4.64 11.50
CA LEU A 43 -2.15 4.93 12.22
C LEU A 43 -3.03 3.68 12.40
N TYR A 44 -2.72 2.59 11.68
CA TYR A 44 -3.44 1.34 11.82
C TYR A 44 -2.72 0.46 12.82
N ASP A 45 -3.25 0.52 14.05
CA ASP A 45 -2.79 -0.26 15.20
C ASP A 45 -2.83 -1.77 14.94
N ASP A 46 -1.96 -2.51 15.61
CA ASP A 46 -1.71 -3.95 15.52
C ASP A 46 -2.96 -4.83 15.81
N THR A 47 -4.01 -4.22 16.37
CA THR A 47 -5.26 -4.86 16.82
C THR A 47 -6.14 -5.42 15.70
N ILE A 48 -5.96 -5.01 14.45
CA ILE A 48 -6.77 -5.51 13.31
C ILE A 48 -6.38 -6.92 12.83
N GLY A 49 -5.30 -7.50 13.38
CA GLY A 49 -4.80 -8.82 13.00
C GLY A 49 -4.11 -8.84 11.64
N LEU A 50 -3.34 -9.91 11.38
CA LEU A 50 -2.44 -9.98 10.23
C LEU A 50 -3.17 -9.86 8.89
N GLU A 51 -4.22 -10.66 8.66
CA GLU A 51 -4.91 -10.71 7.36
C GLU A 51 -5.50 -9.34 6.99
N SER A 52 -6.19 -8.69 7.93
CA SER A 52 -6.76 -7.35 7.73
C SER A 52 -5.68 -6.32 7.46
N PHE A 53 -4.53 -6.43 8.14
CA PHE A 53 -3.39 -5.53 7.93
C PHE A 53 -2.81 -5.69 6.52
N LEU A 54 -2.63 -6.93 6.04
CA LEU A 54 -2.13 -7.22 4.70
C LEU A 54 -3.07 -6.72 3.59
N GLN A 55 -4.39 -6.97 3.74
CA GLN A 55 -5.39 -6.46 2.81
C GLN A 55 -5.41 -4.93 2.77
N ARG A 56 -5.33 -4.28 3.92
CA ARG A 56 -5.32 -2.82 4.02
C ARG A 56 -4.07 -2.22 3.38
N THR A 57 -2.91 -2.83 3.57
CA THR A 57 -1.65 -2.40 2.95
C THR A 57 -1.75 -2.44 1.42
N THR A 58 -2.35 -3.49 0.86
CA THR A 58 -2.60 -3.59 -0.59
C THR A 58 -3.51 -2.45 -1.07
N ARG A 59 -4.59 -2.14 -0.35
CA ARG A 59 -5.49 -1.04 -0.69
C ARG A 59 -4.81 0.33 -0.62
N VAL A 60 -4.05 0.59 0.44
CA VAL A 60 -3.28 1.83 0.59
C VAL A 60 -2.30 2.00 -0.57
N SER A 61 -1.59 0.95 -0.96
CA SER A 61 -0.70 0.98 -2.12
C SER A 61 -1.44 1.34 -3.41
N GLN A 62 -2.63 0.78 -3.64
CA GLN A 62 -3.43 1.08 -4.82
C GLN A 62 -3.95 2.51 -4.79
N CYS A 63 -4.41 3.00 -3.64
CA CYS A 63 -4.86 4.38 -3.46
C CYS A 63 -3.74 5.37 -3.75
N LEU A 64 -2.53 5.15 -3.22
CA LEU A 64 -1.39 6.04 -3.46
C LEU A 64 -1.00 6.06 -4.95
N ALA A 65 -0.96 4.90 -5.61
CA ALA A 65 -0.69 4.82 -7.05
C ALA A 65 -1.77 5.54 -7.90
N ALA A 66 -3.04 5.41 -7.53
CA ALA A 66 -4.14 6.11 -8.18
C ALA A 66 -4.07 7.64 -7.97
N CYS A 67 -3.79 8.10 -6.75
CA CYS A 67 -3.59 9.51 -6.45
C CYS A 67 -2.42 10.11 -7.22
N GLN A 68 -1.30 9.40 -7.33
CA GLN A 68 -0.16 9.82 -8.15
C GLN A 68 -0.54 9.93 -9.64
N THR A 69 -1.37 9.02 -10.15
CA THR A 69 -1.86 9.07 -11.54
C THR A 69 -2.75 10.29 -11.79
N LEU A 70 -3.61 10.67 -10.83
CA LEU A 70 -4.47 11.85 -10.93
C LEU A 70 -3.69 13.16 -10.89
N VAL A 71 -2.63 13.24 -10.07
CA VAL A 71 -1.75 14.41 -9.98
C VAL A 71 -0.88 14.57 -11.23
N THR A 72 -0.54 13.47 -11.90
CA THR A 72 0.36 13.47 -13.08
C THR A 72 -0.39 13.43 -14.41
N ALA A 73 -1.71 13.32 -14.39
CA ALA A 73 -2.51 13.43 -15.61
C ALA A 73 -2.30 14.85 -16.21
N PRO A 74 -1.90 14.97 -17.49
CA PRO A 74 -1.84 16.29 -18.11
C PRO A 74 -3.25 16.88 -18.05
N GLN A 75 -3.35 18.04 -17.39
CA GLN A 75 -4.56 18.85 -17.30
C GLN A 75 -4.93 19.37 -18.70
N SER A 76 -5.39 18.48 -19.58
CA SER A 76 -5.94 18.83 -20.90
C SER A 76 -7.42 19.14 -20.73
N ARG A 77 -7.74 20.23 -20.03
CA ARG A 77 -9.06 20.86 -20.11
C ARG A 77 -8.92 22.39 -20.10
N GLU A 78 -9.20 22.93 -21.27
CA GLU A 78 -10.01 24.13 -21.52
C GLU A 78 -9.39 25.51 -21.25
N ASN A 79 -8.73 26.05 -22.29
CA ASN A 79 -8.74 27.49 -22.56
C ASN A 79 -9.42 27.70 -23.93
N HIS A 80 -10.73 27.45 -24.03
CA HIS A 80 -11.55 27.91 -25.16
C HIS A 80 -12.58 28.93 -24.64
N TRP A 81 -12.08 30.08 -24.21
CA TRP A 81 -12.85 31.33 -24.19
C TRP A 81 -11.93 32.43 -24.73
N GLY A 82 -11.75 32.41 -26.06
CA GLY A 82 -11.21 33.54 -26.80
C GLY A 82 -12.36 34.47 -27.15
N VAL A 83 -12.47 35.57 -26.42
CA VAL A 83 -13.19 36.77 -26.83
C VAL A 83 -12.27 37.52 -27.80
N GLY A 84 -12.78 37.89 -28.99
CA GLY A 84 -12.05 38.67 -30.00
C GLY A 84 -12.65 38.53 -31.38
#